data_AF-A0A327KXR6-F1
#
_entry.id   AF-A0A327KXR6-F1
#
_cell.length_a   1.000
_cell.length_b   1.000
_cell.length_c   1.000
_cell.angle_alpha   90.00
_cell.angle_beta   90.00
_cell.angle_gamma   90.00
#
_symmetry.space_group_name_H-M   'P 1'
#
loop_
_entity.id
_entity.type
_entity.pdbx_description
1 polymer ?
#
loop_
_entity_poly.entity_id
_entity_poly.type
_entity_poly.pdbx_seq_one_letter_code
_entity_poly.pdbx_strand_id
1 'polypeptide(L)' 'MKRRHRRMIGVLGLFTLFLVWGFFAVGAGYFFLGSDSWAVRMAYYAIAGAGWLPFALPIVSFMSRQS' A
#
# COMPACT_ATOMS: atom_id res chain seq x y z
N MET A 1 22.59 -11.95 -5.66
CA MET A 1 21.40 -12.04 -6.55
C MET A 1 21.56 -11.08 -7.73
N LYS A 2 21.31 -11.52 -8.98
CA LYS A 2 21.34 -10.61 -10.15
C LYS A 2 20.30 -9.49 -9.99
N ARG A 3 20.62 -8.27 -10.43
CA ARG A 3 19.75 -7.07 -10.36
C ARG A 3 18.30 -7.32 -10.85
N ARG A 4 18.16 -8.14 -11.89
CA ARG A 4 16.86 -8.56 -12.46
C ARG A 4 15.99 -9.35 -11.46
N HIS A 5 16.58 -10.26 -10.68
CA HIS A 5 15.84 -11.04 -9.68
C HIS A 5 15.38 -10.17 -8.51
N ARG A 6 16.21 -9.24 -8.03
CA ARG A 6 15.83 -8.31 -6.95
C ARG A 6 14.66 -7.42 -7.36
N ARG A 7 14.63 -6.94 -8.61
CA ARG A 7 13.48 -6.21 -9.17
C ARG A 7 12.23 -7.07 -9.26
N MET A 8 12.32 -8.32 -9.72
CA MET A 8 11.15 -9.22 -9.78
C MET A 8 10.55 -9.47 -8.39
N ILE A 9 11.39 -9.75 -7.38
CA ILE A 9 10.93 -9.97 -6.01
C ILE A 9 10.30 -8.70 -5.43
N GLY A 10 10.92 -7.54 -5.64
CA GLY A 10 10.36 -6.28 -5.15
C GLY A 10 9.05 -5.89 -5.82
N VAL A 11 8.91 -6.12 -7.13
CA VAL A 11 7.64 -5.89 -7.85
C VAL A 11 6.55 -6.82 -7.33
N LEU A 12 6.84 -8.11 -7.15
CA LEU A 12 5.89 -9.06 -6.57
C LEU A 12 5.50 -8.66 -5.15
N GLY A 13 6.47 -8.25 -4.33
CA GLY A 13 6.20 -7.75 -2.97
C GLY A 13 5.30 -6.51 -2.97
N LEU A 14 5.57 -5.54 -3.85
CA LEU A 14 4.73 -4.35 -4.03
C LEU A 14 3.33 -4.70 -4.51
N PHE A 15 3.21 -5.64 -5.44
CA PHE A 15 1.93 -6.07 -5.98
C PHE A 15 1.10 -6.77 -4.90
N THR A 16 1.70 -7.67 -4.12
CA THR A 16 1.05 -8.31 -2.98
C THR A 16 0.64 -7.30 -1.92
N LEU A 17 1.52 -6.35 -1.57
CA LEU A 17 1.21 -5.28 -0.62
C LEU A 17 0.03 -4.44 -1.10
N PHE A 18 0.03 -4.06 -2.38
CA PHE A 18 -1.05 -3.30 -3.00
C PHE A 18 -2.38 -4.06 -2.96
N LEU A 19 -2.38 -5.35 -3.28
CA LEU A 19 -3.59 -6.19 -3.19
C LEU A 19 -4.10 -6.25 -1.75
N VAL A 20 -3.25 -6.63 -0.80
CA VAL A 20 -3.63 -6.76 0.62
C VAL A 20 -4.18 -5.45 1.16
N TRP A 21 -3.51 -4.32 0.86
CA TRP A 21 -3.98 -3.01 1.29
C TRP A 21 -5.28 -2.59 0.59
N GLY A 22 -5.43 -2.87 -0.69
CA GLY A 22 -6.65 -2.59 -1.45
C GLY A 22 -7.85 -3.32 -0.85
N PHE A 23 -7.71 -4.63 -0.58
CA PHE A 23 -8.75 -5.40 0.11
C PHE A 23 -9.05 -4.86 1.50
N PHE A 24 -8.01 -4.49 2.27
CA PHE A 24 -8.19 -3.90 3.59
C PHE A 24 -8.94 -2.55 3.52
N ALA A 25 -8.59 -1.69 2.57
CA ALA A 25 -9.23 -0.40 2.36
C ALA A 25 -10.71 -0.58 1.98
N VAL A 26 -11.03 -1.48 1.04
CA VAL A 26 -12.43 -1.78 0.66
C VAL A 26 -13.21 -2.32 1.87
N GLY A 27 -12.63 -3.25 2.62
CA GLY A 27 -13.22 -3.78 3.85
C GLY A 27 -13.51 -2.68 4.87
N ALA A 28 -12.53 -1.81 5.13
CA ALA A 28 -12.69 -0.66 6.00
C ALA A 28 -13.75 0.32 5.48
N GLY A 29 -13.85 0.50 4.16
CA GLY A 29 -14.84 1.36 3.52
C GLY A 29 -16.27 1.02 3.89
N TYR A 30 -16.62 -0.27 4.01
CA TYR A 30 -17.95 -0.70 4.44
C TYR A 30 -18.33 -0.18 5.83
N PHE A 31 -17.36 -0.04 6.74
CA PHE A 31 -17.60 0.44 8.10
C PHE A 31 -17.54 1.97 8.20
N PHE A 32 -16.58 2.61 7.53
CA PHE A 32 -16.31 4.04 7.71
C PHE A 32 -17.10 4.96 6.76
N LEU A 33 -17.45 4.50 5.55
CA LEU A 33 -18.18 5.33 4.57
C LEU A 33 -19.67 5.49 4.93
N GLY A 34 -20.21 4.59 5.74
CA GLY A 34 -21.58 4.69 6.28
C GLY A 34 -21.76 5.80 7.33
N SER A 35 -20.68 6.43 7.79
CA SER A 35 -20.80 7.57 8.71
C SER A 35 -21.17 8.86 7.95
N ASP A 36 -22.04 9.68 8.56
CA ASP A 36 -22.41 11.00 8.06
C ASP A 36 -21.31 12.06 8.26
N SER A 37 -20.26 11.73 9.01
CA SER A 37 -19.18 12.67 9.31
C SER A 37 -18.23 12.80 8.12
N TRP A 38 -18.17 14.01 7.56
CA TRP A 38 -17.27 14.35 6.46
C TRP A 38 -15.79 14.13 6.81
N ALA A 39 -15.41 14.40 8.07
CA ALA A 39 -14.05 14.25 8.56
C ALA A 39 -13.61 12.78 8.58
N VAL A 40 -14.52 11.87 8.96
CA VAL A 40 -14.26 10.42 8.96
C VAL A 40 -14.05 9.91 7.53
N ARG A 41 -14.86 10.38 6.57
CA ARG A 41 -14.70 10.05 5.15
C ARG A 41 -13.36 10.56 4.60
N MET A 42 -12.98 11.80 4.92
CA MET A 42 -11.69 12.37 4.53
C MET A 42 -10.51 11.59 5.10
N ALA A 43 -10.55 11.28 6.39
CA ALA A 43 -9.52 10.48 7.04
C ALA A 43 -9.42 9.08 6.41
N TYR A 44 -10.56 8.45 6.13
CA TYR A 44 -10.61 7.17 5.42
C TYR A 44 -9.92 7.24 4.06
N TYR A 45 -10.25 8.22 3.21
CA TYR A 45 -9.60 8.35 1.89
C TYR A 45 -8.11 8.64 1.99
N ALA A 46 -7.69 9.46 2.95
CA ALA A 46 -6.28 9.74 3.19
C ALA A 46 -5.52 8.46 3.58
N ILE A 47 -6.06 7.66 4.51
CA ILE A 47 -5.43 6.42 4.95
C ILE A 47 -5.48 5.36 3.84
N ALA A 48 -6.61 5.20 3.15
CA ALA A 48 -6.75 4.27 2.04
C ALA A 48 -5.75 4.58 0.92
N GLY A 49 -5.57 5.87 0.58
CA GLY A 49 -4.67 6.32 -0.48
C GLY A 49 -3.18 6.34 -0.09
N ALA A 50 -2.84 6.82 1.10
CA ALA A 50 -1.45 7.07 1.50
C ALA A 50 -0.91 6.12 2.59
N GLY A 51 -1.77 5.39 3.30
CA GLY A 51 -1.36 4.56 4.43
C GLY A 51 -0.46 3.37 4.08
N TRP A 52 -0.45 2.95 2.82
CA TRP A 52 0.43 1.87 2.34
C TRP A 52 1.84 2.34 1.95
N LEU A 53 2.04 3.66 1.74
CA LEU A 53 3.32 4.24 1.36
C LEU A 53 4.48 3.87 2.30
N PRO A 54 4.36 3.99 3.65
CA PRO A 54 5.46 3.62 4.55
C PRO A 54 5.91 2.15 4.39
N PHE A 55 5.00 1.26 4.02
CA PHE A 55 5.31 -0.15 3.77
C PHE A 55 5.91 -0.39 2.38
N ALA A 56 5.55 0.44 1.40
CA ALA A 56 6.09 0.36 0.04
C ALA A 56 7.55 0.85 -0.05
N LEU A 57 7.90 1.90 0.69
CA LEU A 57 9.23 2.52 0.68
C LEU A 57 10.41 1.54 0.92
N PRO A 58 10.38 0.64 1.93
CA PRO A 58 11.47 -0.32 2.13
C PRO A 58 11.59 -1.35 0.97
N ILE A 59 10.49 -1.69 0.30
CA ILE A 59 10.50 -2.61 -0.85
C ILE A 59 11.15 -1.91 -2.06
N VAL A 60 10.78 -0.65 -2.30
CA VAL A 60 11.38 0.17 -3.36
C VAL A 60 12.87 0.41 -3.11
N SER A 61 13.26 0.71 -1.87
CA SER A 61 14.66 0.92 -1.50
C SER A 61 15.50 -0.36 -1.64
N PHE A 62 14.92 -1.53 -1.37
CA PHE A 62 15.54 -2.82 -1.63
C PHE A 62 15.80 -3.06 -3.12
N MET A 63 14.90 -2.61 -4.00
CA MET A 63 15.08 -2.70 -5.46
C MET A 63 16.10 -1.70 -6.01
N SER A 64 16.20 -0.52 -5.41
CA SER A 64 17.11 0.55 -5.85
C SER A 64 18.54 0.40 -5.34
N ARG A 65 18.76 -0.38 -4.25
CA ARG A 65 20.09 -0.62 -3.68
C ARG A 65 21.08 -1.13 -4.74
N GLN A 66 21.98 -0.24 -5.12
CA GLN A 66 23.09 -0.47 -6.04
C GLN A 66 24.30 -0.93 -5.24
N SER A 67 24.33 -2.23 -4.95
CA SER A 67 25.48 -2.97 -4.43
C SER A 67 25.64 -4.23 -5.27
#